data_AF-A0A6L3JWS0-F1
#
_entry.id   AF-A0A6L3JWS0-F1
#
_cell.length_a   1.000
_cell.length_b   1.000
_cell.length_c   1.000
_cell.angle_alpha   90.00
_cell.angle_beta   90.00
_cell.angle_gamma   90.00
#
_symmetry.space_group_name_H-M   'P 1'
#
loop_
_entity.id
_entity.type
_entity.pdbx_description
1 polymer ?
#
loop_
_entity_poly.entity_id
_entity_poly.type
_entity_poly.pdbx_seq_one_letter_code
_entity_poly.pdbx_strand_id
1 'polypeptide(L)'
;MSDVYVLNPDYGLRDDIHRFILFSKANRKGNASPNWMSFIHPAHAAMLSFFTHERSLNENWPLLALFFHCDASKAERLIRPFMENREAFFTTWHGKRICFPRQLIIPMEKAGTEYRFQKLPPCTPTGMTVDTCTRRLYSGPLLLTLMLTNRCMTHCRYCYADTRTQVQNWLPTSRILELIREAAELPVQQINLIGGEIFLHKDWDTILAELVRHGIEPEFISTKIPFTAECLRKLKQTHYKNLIQVSLDAIDTTILVQSLSVNNSYTSEMMRGLRMLDQSGLPYQVSSVLTTYNCDPRTLTDLFRFLSTLKNLHDWRLTPVSNSTTTEYPGFADLKPSHQKISDIFRFLQEAVVPNAHFRIILNQSAIEKQYYTDEGGSMHFNGAVCSALSSHLFILPDGKVTICEQLYWNPRFIIGDAKKSGLKEIWQSPEALHLCNLSRKDLSRQSKCKACTYFEECFEYGNRCWSDIIKAYGKECWDYPDPRCRLAPEMKNRFDY
;
A
#
# COMPACT_ATOMS: atom_id res chain seq x y z
N MET A 1 3.66 -39.67 -4.42
CA MET A 1 3.39 -38.24 -4.20
C MET A 1 3.59 -37.98 -2.72
N SER A 2 4.14 -36.83 -2.34
CA SER A 2 4.35 -36.51 -0.92
C SER A 2 3.00 -36.39 -0.22
N ASP A 3 2.80 -37.06 0.91
CA ASP A 3 1.60 -36.90 1.75
C ASP A 3 1.76 -35.71 2.73
N VAL A 4 2.68 -34.80 2.42
CA VAL A 4 2.97 -33.62 3.23
C VAL A 4 2.28 -32.41 2.60
N TYR A 5 1.41 -31.79 3.39
CA TYR A 5 0.71 -30.56 3.04
C TYR A 5 1.17 -29.44 3.96
N VAL A 6 1.26 -28.24 3.41
CA VAL A 6 1.76 -27.07 4.12
C VAL A 6 0.86 -25.86 3.94
N LEU A 7 0.84 -24.97 4.93
CA LEU A 7 0.31 -23.63 4.78
C LEU A 7 1.11 -22.94 3.68
N ASN A 8 0.42 -22.46 2.65
CA ASN A 8 1.03 -21.85 1.49
C ASN A 8 1.95 -20.69 1.92
N PRO A 9 3.25 -20.69 1.52
CA PRO A 9 4.23 -19.70 1.95
C PRO A 9 3.88 -18.26 1.54
N ASP A 10 2.99 -18.09 0.57
CA ASP A 10 2.48 -16.80 0.11
C ASP A 10 1.52 -16.15 1.11
N TYR A 11 1.09 -16.86 2.15
CA TYR A 11 0.31 -16.30 3.24
C TYR A 11 1.10 -16.20 4.55
N GLY A 12 0.78 -15.18 5.32
CA GLY A 12 1.25 -14.99 6.69
C GLY A 12 0.09 -15.10 7.68
N LEU A 13 0.41 -15.61 8.87
CA LEU A 13 -0.48 -15.60 10.03
C LEU A 13 0.14 -14.72 11.11
N ARG A 14 -0.68 -13.91 11.74
CA ARG A 14 -0.26 -13.04 12.84
C ARG A 14 -1.28 -13.02 13.95
N ASP A 15 -0.80 -13.17 15.18
CA ASP A 15 -1.59 -12.96 16.39
C ASP A 15 -1.94 -11.46 16.53
N ASP A 16 -3.22 -11.17 16.65
CA ASP A 16 -3.78 -9.83 16.84
C ASP A 16 -4.62 -9.74 18.12
N ILE A 17 -4.15 -10.43 19.17
CA ILE A 17 -4.69 -10.43 20.55
C ILE A 17 -6.06 -11.14 20.65
N HIS A 18 -7.09 -10.61 20.00
CA HIS A 18 -8.47 -11.12 20.04
C HIS A 18 -8.82 -12.01 18.84
N ARG A 19 -7.88 -12.18 17.92
CA ARG A 19 -8.05 -12.86 16.63
C ARG A 19 -6.69 -13.10 15.98
N PHE A 20 -6.72 -13.70 14.80
CA PHE A 20 -5.55 -13.76 13.93
C PHE A 20 -5.82 -13.01 12.62
N ILE A 21 -4.75 -12.47 12.06
CA ILE A 21 -4.75 -11.89 10.71
C ILE A 21 -4.17 -12.93 9.77
N LEU A 22 -4.93 -13.26 8.72
CA LEU A 22 -4.45 -14.02 7.57
C LEU A 22 -4.25 -13.05 6.42
N PHE A 23 -3.02 -12.91 5.94
CA PHE A 23 -2.68 -11.95 4.90
C PHE A 23 -1.82 -12.55 3.79
N SER A 24 -1.91 -12.01 2.58
CA SER A 24 -1.01 -12.36 1.49
C SER A 24 0.31 -11.59 1.62
N LYS A 25 1.44 -12.25 1.45
CA LYS A 25 2.74 -11.59 1.35
C LYS A 25 2.86 -10.84 0.02
N ALA A 26 3.84 -9.93 -0.07
CA ALA A 26 4.12 -9.18 -1.29
C ALA A 26 4.72 -10.07 -2.40
N ASN A 27 5.72 -10.88 -2.05
CA ASN A 27 6.49 -11.72 -2.99
C ASN A 27 5.81 -13.07 -3.28
N ARG A 28 4.56 -13.03 -3.76
CA ARG A 28 3.79 -14.26 -4.03
C ARG A 28 4.42 -15.07 -5.17
N LYS A 29 4.48 -16.38 -5.00
CA LYS A 29 4.88 -17.33 -6.05
C LYS A 29 3.64 -18.07 -6.54
N GLY A 30 3.10 -17.62 -7.68
CA GLY A 30 2.03 -18.32 -8.40
C GLY A 30 0.63 -17.75 -8.16
N ASN A 31 -0.34 -18.64 -7.94
CA ASN A 31 -1.77 -18.31 -7.99
C ASN A 31 -2.40 -18.01 -6.62
N ALA A 32 -1.63 -17.64 -5.60
CA ALA A 32 -2.22 -17.14 -4.35
C ALA A 32 -3.12 -15.90 -4.60
N SER A 33 -4.08 -15.66 -3.70
CA SER A 33 -4.92 -14.46 -3.73
C SER A 33 -4.06 -13.22 -3.45
N PRO A 34 -3.98 -12.25 -4.38
CA PRO A 34 -3.24 -11.03 -4.15
C PRO A 34 -3.99 -10.09 -3.21
N ASN A 35 -3.26 -9.26 -2.47
CA ASN A 35 -3.79 -8.19 -1.61
C ASN A 35 -4.86 -8.68 -0.63
N TRP A 36 -4.68 -9.88 -0.11
CA TRP A 36 -5.61 -10.51 0.83
C TRP A 36 -5.29 -10.10 2.26
N MET A 37 -6.33 -9.75 3.03
CA MET A 37 -6.28 -9.65 4.48
C MET A 37 -7.65 -10.05 5.04
N SER A 38 -7.69 -10.99 5.98
CA SER A 38 -8.91 -11.34 6.71
C SER A 38 -8.64 -11.56 8.19
N PHE A 39 -9.64 -11.26 9.02
CA PHE A 39 -9.63 -11.61 10.43
C PHE A 39 -10.19 -13.01 10.59
N ILE A 40 -9.39 -13.92 11.17
CA ILE A 40 -9.77 -15.31 11.38
C ILE A 40 -9.88 -15.62 12.86
N HIS A 41 -10.85 -16.48 13.19
CA HIS A 41 -11.02 -17.01 14.54
C HIS A 41 -9.75 -17.74 15.02
N PRO A 42 -9.35 -17.62 16.30
CA PRO A 42 -8.18 -18.31 16.85
C PRO A 42 -8.15 -19.83 16.60
N ALA A 43 -9.31 -20.50 16.67
CA ALA A 43 -9.43 -21.92 16.30
C ALA A 43 -8.99 -22.21 14.85
N HIS A 44 -9.31 -21.36 13.87
CA HIS A 44 -8.83 -21.53 12.50
C HIS A 44 -7.31 -21.32 12.42
N ALA A 45 -6.75 -20.33 13.13
CA ALA A 45 -5.30 -20.15 13.18
C ALA A 45 -4.59 -21.35 13.81
N ALA A 46 -5.15 -21.89 14.91
CA ALA A 46 -4.66 -23.12 15.53
C ALA A 46 -4.71 -24.29 14.54
N MET A 47 -5.81 -24.49 13.80
CA MET A 47 -5.90 -25.49 12.73
C MET A 47 -4.77 -25.33 11.69
N LEU A 48 -4.57 -24.12 11.18
CA LEU A 48 -3.56 -23.83 10.15
C LEU A 48 -2.12 -24.02 10.66
N SER A 49 -1.86 -23.79 11.95
CA SER A 49 -0.53 -23.98 12.55
C SER A 49 0.00 -25.41 12.38
N PHE A 50 -0.87 -26.42 12.30
CA PHE A 50 -0.46 -27.82 12.13
C PHE A 50 0.22 -28.05 10.77
N PHE A 51 -0.14 -27.25 9.76
CA PHE A 51 0.42 -27.28 8.41
C PHE A 51 1.67 -26.39 8.27
N THR A 52 2.24 -25.93 9.38
CA THR A 52 3.52 -25.19 9.39
C THR A 52 4.71 -26.04 9.84
N HIS A 53 4.50 -27.35 10.01
CA HIS A 53 5.48 -28.33 10.44
C HIS A 53 5.72 -29.39 9.36
N GLU A 54 6.89 -30.00 9.37
CA GLU A 54 7.25 -31.10 8.46
C GLU A 54 6.59 -32.41 8.94
N ARG A 55 5.31 -32.59 8.56
CA ARG A 55 4.50 -33.75 8.95
C ARG A 55 3.59 -34.19 7.82
N SER A 56 3.41 -35.51 7.69
CA SER A 56 2.40 -36.09 6.80
C SER A 56 0.97 -35.84 7.33
N LEU A 57 -0.02 -36.04 6.46
CA LEU A 57 -1.43 -35.99 6.86
C LEU A 57 -1.75 -37.01 7.97
N ASN A 58 -1.22 -38.23 7.86
CA ASN A 58 -1.40 -39.29 8.86
C ASN A 58 -0.84 -38.93 10.24
N GLU A 59 0.18 -38.08 10.32
CA GLU A 59 0.69 -37.53 11.58
C GLU A 59 -0.14 -36.34 12.07
N ASN A 60 -0.63 -35.49 11.16
CA ASN A 60 -1.42 -34.31 11.52
C ASN A 60 -2.80 -34.65 12.07
N TRP A 61 -3.49 -35.67 11.55
CA TRP A 61 -4.87 -35.99 11.96
C TRP A 61 -5.02 -36.35 13.44
N PRO A 62 -4.20 -37.27 14.02
CA PRO A 62 -4.27 -37.58 15.44
C PRO A 62 -3.96 -36.37 16.33
N LEU A 63 -3.05 -35.48 15.90
CA LEU A 63 -2.65 -34.30 16.67
C LEU A 63 -3.73 -33.21 16.65
N LEU A 64 -4.38 -33.00 15.49
CA LEU A 64 -5.55 -32.13 15.37
C LEU A 64 -6.74 -32.68 16.18
N ALA A 65 -6.99 -33.99 16.07
CA ALA A 65 -8.04 -34.69 16.83
C ALA A 65 -7.86 -34.51 18.34
N LEU A 66 -6.63 -34.71 18.82
CA LEU A 66 -6.26 -34.49 20.22
C LEU A 66 -6.48 -33.04 20.65
N PHE A 67 -6.02 -32.07 19.85
CA PHE A 67 -6.13 -30.64 20.18
C PHE A 67 -7.58 -30.15 20.22
N PHE A 68 -8.43 -30.59 19.28
CA PHE A 68 -9.84 -30.19 19.20
C PHE A 68 -10.80 -31.12 19.95
N HIS A 69 -10.28 -32.11 20.69
CA HIS A 69 -11.06 -33.11 21.41
C HIS A 69 -12.14 -33.76 20.53
N CYS A 70 -11.73 -34.23 19.35
CA CYS A 70 -12.60 -34.88 18.38
C CYS A 70 -11.92 -36.11 17.76
N ASP A 71 -12.65 -36.87 16.93
CA ASP A 71 -12.05 -37.99 16.19
C ASP A 71 -11.28 -37.49 14.95
N ALA A 72 -10.32 -38.31 14.48
CA ALA A 72 -9.49 -37.98 13.32
C ALA A 72 -10.30 -37.74 12.04
N SER A 73 -11.42 -38.45 11.84
CA SER A 73 -12.29 -38.25 10.67
C SER A 73 -12.97 -36.88 10.71
N LYS A 74 -13.39 -36.41 11.90
CA LYS A 74 -13.93 -35.06 12.10
C LYS A 74 -12.86 -33.99 11.88
N ALA A 75 -11.64 -34.19 12.37
CA ALA A 75 -10.53 -33.29 12.11
C ALA A 75 -10.24 -33.15 10.60
N GLU A 76 -10.19 -34.27 9.87
CA GLU A 76 -10.02 -34.26 8.41
C GLU A 76 -11.14 -33.47 7.71
N ARG A 77 -12.41 -33.75 8.06
CA ARG A 77 -13.56 -33.03 7.46
C ARG A 77 -13.51 -31.53 7.69
N LEU A 78 -13.03 -31.08 8.86
CA LEU A 78 -12.91 -29.65 9.18
C LEU A 78 -11.81 -28.97 8.35
N ILE A 79 -10.72 -29.68 8.05
CA ILE A 79 -9.56 -29.13 7.32
C ILE A 79 -9.72 -29.23 5.80
N ARG A 80 -10.40 -30.26 5.30
CA ARG A 80 -10.53 -30.54 3.87
C ARG A 80 -10.95 -29.32 3.02
N PRO A 81 -11.86 -28.42 3.44
CA PRO A 81 -12.20 -27.21 2.67
C PRO A 81 -11.03 -26.23 2.46
N PHE A 82 -10.01 -26.28 3.33
CA PHE A 82 -8.83 -25.41 3.28
C PHE A 82 -7.72 -25.99 2.39
N MET A 83 -7.79 -27.29 2.06
CA MET A 83 -6.79 -28.02 1.28
C MET A 83 -7.05 -27.90 -0.22
N GLU A 84 -6.04 -27.43 -0.96
CA GLU A 84 -6.05 -27.27 -2.41
C GLU A 84 -7.29 -26.53 -2.94
N ASN A 85 -7.84 -25.64 -2.12
CA ASN A 85 -9.04 -24.91 -2.47
C ASN A 85 -8.77 -23.99 -3.65
N ARG A 86 -9.55 -24.14 -4.73
CA ARG A 86 -9.32 -23.40 -5.98
C ARG A 86 -9.79 -21.96 -5.91
N GLU A 87 -10.87 -21.75 -5.15
CA GLU A 87 -11.52 -20.46 -4.97
C GLU A 87 -11.45 -20.01 -3.51
N ALA A 88 -11.59 -18.69 -3.31
CA ALA A 88 -11.82 -18.14 -1.99
C ALA A 88 -13.19 -18.61 -1.46
N PHE A 89 -13.26 -18.85 -0.15
CA PHE A 89 -14.50 -19.27 0.51
C PHE A 89 -14.65 -18.57 1.86
N PHE A 90 -15.71 -18.88 2.60
CA PHE A 90 -15.90 -18.34 3.94
C PHE A 90 -16.50 -19.37 4.89
N THR A 91 -16.21 -19.20 6.18
CA THR A 91 -16.97 -19.80 7.28
C THR A 91 -17.78 -18.73 7.98
N THR A 92 -18.63 -19.12 8.93
CA THR A 92 -19.46 -18.17 9.69
C THR A 92 -19.19 -18.29 11.19
N TRP A 93 -19.15 -17.15 11.87
CA TRP A 93 -19.03 -17.03 13.32
C TRP A 93 -19.94 -15.92 13.81
N HIS A 94 -20.92 -16.24 14.68
CA HIS A 94 -21.97 -15.31 15.11
C HIS A 94 -22.62 -14.51 13.96
N GLY A 95 -22.94 -15.19 12.85
CA GLY A 95 -23.55 -14.57 11.67
C GLY A 95 -22.61 -13.70 10.81
N LYS A 96 -21.34 -13.56 11.18
CA LYS A 96 -20.31 -12.84 10.41
C LYS A 96 -19.51 -13.81 9.55
N ARG A 97 -19.17 -13.39 8.33
CA ARG A 97 -18.35 -14.17 7.40
C ARG A 97 -16.87 -14.03 7.77
N ILE A 98 -16.17 -15.16 7.88
CA ILE A 98 -14.72 -15.24 7.97
C ILE A 98 -14.22 -15.76 6.63
N CYS A 99 -13.58 -14.90 5.84
CA CYS A 99 -13.14 -15.24 4.48
C CYS A 99 -11.74 -15.87 4.49
N PHE A 100 -11.55 -16.86 3.63
CA PHE A 100 -10.27 -17.53 3.38
C PHE A 100 -9.89 -17.45 1.91
N PRO A 101 -8.59 -17.21 1.60
CA PRO A 101 -8.12 -17.09 0.24
C PRO A 101 -8.01 -18.46 -0.44
N ARG A 102 -7.78 -18.46 -1.75
CA ARG A 102 -7.51 -19.70 -2.51
C ARG A 102 -6.13 -20.27 -2.19
N GLN A 103 -5.97 -21.58 -2.39
CA GLN A 103 -4.70 -22.31 -2.20
C GLN A 103 -4.09 -22.10 -0.81
N LEU A 104 -4.91 -22.19 0.24
CA LEU A 104 -4.47 -21.88 1.59
C LEU A 104 -3.55 -22.98 2.17
N ILE A 105 -3.95 -24.25 2.03
CA ILE A 105 -3.09 -25.40 2.31
C ILE A 105 -2.78 -26.11 0.99
N ILE A 106 -1.51 -26.33 0.68
CA ILE A 106 -1.05 -26.89 -0.59
C ILE A 106 -0.10 -28.09 -0.36
N PRO A 107 0.02 -29.01 -1.32
CA PRO A 107 1.06 -30.03 -1.31
C PRO A 107 2.46 -29.39 -1.24
N MET A 108 3.37 -29.99 -0.47
CA MET A 108 4.74 -29.47 -0.27
C MET A 108 5.48 -29.24 -1.58
N GLU A 109 5.27 -30.08 -2.60
CA GLU A 109 5.87 -29.91 -3.93
C GLU A 109 5.47 -28.60 -4.63
N LYS A 110 4.33 -27.99 -4.27
CA LYS A 110 3.86 -26.71 -4.81
C LYS A 110 4.37 -25.51 -4.02
N ALA A 111 4.95 -25.71 -2.83
CA ALA A 111 5.42 -24.64 -1.96
C ALA A 111 6.78 -24.03 -2.39
N GLY A 112 7.45 -24.66 -3.36
CA GLY A 112 8.73 -24.22 -3.90
C GLY A 112 9.93 -24.73 -3.08
N THR A 113 11.11 -24.67 -3.68
CA THR A 113 12.35 -25.26 -3.15
C THR A 113 12.96 -24.51 -1.97
N GLU A 114 12.53 -23.26 -1.72
CA GLU A 114 13.02 -22.40 -0.63
C GLU A 114 12.08 -22.39 0.58
N TYR A 115 11.07 -23.27 0.62
CA TYR A 115 10.10 -23.30 1.71
C TYR A 115 10.78 -23.59 3.05
N ARG A 116 10.45 -22.78 4.06
CA ARG A 116 10.87 -22.98 5.45
C ARG A 116 9.64 -23.18 6.33
N PHE A 117 9.59 -24.31 7.02
CA PHE A 117 8.57 -24.60 8.01
C PHE A 117 8.61 -23.56 9.14
N GLN A 118 7.52 -22.82 9.30
CA GLN A 118 7.41 -21.76 10.31
C GLN A 118 7.33 -22.32 11.73
N LYS A 119 6.90 -23.60 11.88
CA LYS A 119 6.75 -24.31 13.16
C LYS A 119 5.98 -23.48 14.19
N LEU A 120 4.87 -22.86 13.74
CA LEU A 120 4.03 -22.04 14.60
C LEU A 120 3.37 -22.95 15.64
N PRO A 121 3.50 -22.67 16.95
CA PRO A 121 2.80 -23.46 17.96
C PRO A 121 1.28 -23.35 17.75
N PRO A 122 0.51 -24.42 18.05
CA PRO A 122 -0.94 -24.32 18.09
C PRO A 122 -1.36 -23.21 19.05
N CYS A 123 -1.99 -22.18 18.51
CA CYS A 123 -2.32 -21.00 19.29
C CYS A 123 -3.44 -21.33 20.28
N THR A 124 -3.18 -21.18 21.57
CA THR A 124 -4.23 -21.09 22.58
C THR A 124 -4.71 -19.64 22.64
N PRO A 125 -6.03 -19.36 22.54
CA PRO A 125 -6.53 -17.98 22.56
C PRO A 125 -6.10 -17.27 23.85
N THR A 126 -5.38 -16.14 23.74
CA THR A 126 -5.14 -15.23 24.87
C THR A 126 -6.31 -14.27 25.01
N GLY A 127 -7.04 -14.34 26.13
CA GLY A 127 -8.16 -13.41 26.41
C GLY A 127 -9.47 -13.82 25.71
N MET A 128 -10.49 -14.14 26.49
CA MET A 128 -11.69 -14.92 26.11
C MET A 128 -12.70 -14.26 25.15
N THR A 129 -12.33 -13.21 24.41
CA THR A 129 -13.25 -12.50 23.50
C THR A 129 -12.71 -12.48 22.07
N VAL A 130 -13.39 -13.20 21.17
CA VAL A 130 -13.05 -13.20 19.74
C VAL A 130 -13.73 -12.04 19.05
N ASP A 131 -12.94 -11.17 18.43
CA ASP A 131 -13.44 -10.03 17.64
C ASP A 131 -12.98 -10.10 16.19
N THR A 132 -13.86 -10.50 15.28
CA THR A 132 -13.57 -10.51 13.83
C THR A 132 -14.14 -9.29 13.10
N CYS A 133 -14.56 -8.24 13.81
CA CYS A 133 -15.27 -7.11 13.25
C CYS A 133 -14.51 -5.78 13.36
N THR A 134 -13.80 -5.51 14.46
CA THR A 134 -13.09 -4.24 14.62
C THR A 134 -12.04 -4.08 13.53
N ARG A 135 -12.03 -2.95 12.83
CA ARG A 135 -11.16 -2.79 11.67
C ARG A 135 -9.69 -2.54 12.03
N ARG A 136 -9.44 -1.81 13.12
CA ARG A 136 -8.08 -1.51 13.60
C ARG A 136 -7.42 -2.76 14.16
N LEU A 137 -6.15 -2.96 13.82
CA LEU A 137 -5.33 -4.03 14.37
C LEU A 137 -4.93 -3.72 15.82
N TYR A 138 -4.98 -4.71 16.69
CA TYR A 138 -4.65 -4.58 18.11
C TYR A 138 -3.15 -4.69 18.39
N SER A 139 -2.48 -5.59 17.69
CA SER A 139 -1.07 -5.93 17.95
C SER A 139 -0.08 -4.88 17.43
N GLY A 140 -0.43 -4.14 16.37
CA GLY A 140 0.47 -3.22 15.66
C GLY A 140 0.10 -3.03 14.18
N PRO A 141 0.83 -2.23 13.39
CA PRO A 141 0.60 -2.08 11.95
C PRO A 141 0.88 -3.37 11.17
N LEU A 142 0.17 -3.59 10.07
CA LEU A 142 0.47 -4.63 9.08
C LEU A 142 1.30 -4.08 7.92
N LEU A 143 1.17 -2.79 7.62
CA LEU A 143 1.92 -2.09 6.58
C LEU A 143 2.69 -0.93 7.20
N LEU A 144 3.90 -0.67 6.70
CA LEU A 144 4.64 0.54 6.99
C LEU A 144 5.00 1.26 5.71
N THR A 145 5.04 2.59 5.75
CA THR A 145 5.72 3.40 4.75
C THR A 145 6.82 4.17 5.42
N LEU A 146 8.05 4.00 4.93
CA LEU A 146 9.23 4.70 5.39
C LEU A 146 9.65 5.71 4.34
N MET A 147 9.49 6.99 4.67
CA MET A 147 10.01 8.09 3.87
C MET A 147 11.48 8.26 4.20
N LEU A 148 12.36 7.68 3.38
CA LEU A 148 13.81 7.70 3.63
C LEU A 148 14.39 9.10 3.53
N THR A 149 13.82 9.91 2.63
CA THR A 149 14.26 11.28 2.41
C THR A 149 13.19 12.12 1.79
N ASN A 150 13.19 13.42 2.06
CA ASN A 150 12.37 14.37 1.36
C ASN A 150 13.14 15.21 0.33
N ARG A 151 14.41 14.87 0.09
CA ARG A 151 15.17 15.40 -1.05
C ARG A 151 14.73 14.69 -2.34
N CYS A 152 14.66 15.44 -3.44
CA CYS A 152 14.32 14.91 -4.76
C CYS A 152 15.25 15.53 -5.81
N MET A 153 15.51 14.79 -6.90
CA MET A 153 16.21 15.33 -8.07
C MET A 153 15.32 16.30 -8.86
N THR A 154 14.00 16.11 -8.80
CA THR A 154 13.02 16.89 -9.57
C THR A 154 12.17 17.76 -8.65
N HIS A 155 11.68 18.88 -9.19
CA HIS A 155 10.70 19.74 -8.53
C HIS A 155 9.41 19.76 -9.36
N CYS A 156 8.73 18.61 -9.41
CA CYS A 156 7.51 18.44 -10.20
C CYS A 156 6.46 19.45 -9.74
N ARG A 157 5.90 20.22 -10.68
CA ARG A 157 4.84 21.20 -10.38
C ARG A 157 3.59 20.56 -9.77
N TYR A 158 3.35 19.30 -10.11
CA TYR A 158 2.22 18.50 -9.63
C TYR A 158 2.57 17.60 -8.42
N CYS A 159 3.77 17.71 -7.84
CA CYS A 159 4.21 16.79 -6.79
C CYS A 159 3.27 16.85 -5.57
N TYR A 160 2.93 15.68 -5.02
CA TYR A 160 2.27 15.61 -3.73
C TYR A 160 3.26 15.59 -2.55
N ALA A 161 4.49 15.13 -2.79
CA ALA A 161 5.48 15.00 -1.74
C ALA A 161 5.96 16.35 -1.22
N ASP A 162 6.11 16.47 0.10
CA ASP A 162 6.70 17.64 0.72
C ASP A 162 8.23 17.57 0.65
N THR A 163 8.80 18.23 -0.35
CA THR A 163 10.25 18.38 -0.51
C THR A 163 10.80 19.68 0.08
N ARG A 164 9.95 20.49 0.74
CA ARG A 164 10.28 21.83 1.22
C ARG A 164 10.62 21.86 2.70
N THR A 165 10.00 21.00 3.49
CA THR A 165 10.29 20.91 4.93
C THR A 165 11.77 20.60 5.18
N GLN A 166 12.43 21.41 6.00
CA GLN A 166 13.84 21.20 6.30
C GLN A 166 14.02 20.16 7.41
N VAL A 167 14.49 18.98 7.03
CA VAL A 167 14.82 17.91 7.98
C VAL A 167 16.23 18.14 8.54
N GLN A 168 16.31 18.52 9.81
CA GLN A 168 17.57 18.75 10.51
C GLN A 168 18.16 17.46 11.08
N ASN A 169 17.32 16.65 11.73
CA ASN A 169 17.75 15.44 12.44
C ASN A 169 17.22 14.21 11.71
N TRP A 170 18.00 13.69 10.77
CA TRP A 170 17.64 12.49 10.00
C TRP A 170 17.59 11.26 10.88
N LEU A 171 16.66 10.35 10.60
CA LEU A 171 16.60 9.04 11.24
C LEU A 171 17.84 8.24 10.80
N PRO A 172 18.73 7.82 11.73
CA PRO A 172 19.95 7.12 11.35
C PRO A 172 19.64 5.76 10.71
N THR A 173 20.48 5.32 9.76
CA THR A 173 20.39 4.02 9.12
C THR A 173 20.33 2.87 10.13
N SER A 174 21.12 2.93 11.21
CA SER A 174 21.07 1.93 12.28
C SER A 174 19.67 1.79 12.90
N ARG A 175 19.00 2.93 13.17
CA ARG A 175 17.64 2.92 13.71
C ARG A 175 16.62 2.41 12.69
N ILE A 176 16.79 2.72 11.41
CA ILE A 176 15.96 2.15 10.33
C ILE A 176 16.08 0.61 10.32
N LEU A 177 17.31 0.07 10.42
CA LEU A 177 17.53 -1.38 10.46
C LEU A 177 16.93 -2.02 11.72
N GLU A 178 16.96 -1.34 12.87
CA GLU A 178 16.26 -1.80 14.08
C GLU A 178 14.75 -1.87 13.87
N LEU A 179 14.14 -0.83 13.30
CA LEU A 179 12.70 -0.81 13.01
C LEU A 179 12.30 -1.91 12.01
N ILE A 180 13.16 -2.25 11.05
CA ILE A 180 12.93 -3.38 10.13
C ILE A 180 12.91 -4.71 10.89
N ARG A 181 13.80 -4.90 11.85
CA ARG A 181 13.79 -6.11 12.71
C ARG A 181 12.56 -6.15 13.61
N GLU A 182 12.19 -5.03 14.23
CA GLU A 182 10.95 -4.92 15.01
C GLU A 182 9.72 -5.28 14.15
N ALA A 183 9.67 -4.82 12.89
CA ALA A 183 8.59 -5.14 11.96
C ALA A 183 8.54 -6.64 11.61
N ALA A 184 9.70 -7.27 11.41
CA ALA A 184 9.78 -8.70 11.13
C ALA A 184 9.35 -9.57 12.34
N GLU A 185 9.64 -9.12 13.56
CA GLU A 185 9.19 -9.77 14.80
C GLU A 185 7.68 -9.59 15.07
N LEU A 186 7.07 -8.53 14.53
CA LEU A 186 5.63 -8.24 14.59
C LEU A 186 4.82 -8.84 13.41
N PRO A 187 5.36 -9.84 12.69
CA PRO A 187 5.00 -10.19 11.30
C PRO A 187 4.26 -9.12 10.49
N VAL A 188 4.92 -7.99 10.22
CA VAL A 188 4.48 -7.00 9.22
C VAL A 188 4.46 -7.63 7.84
N GLN A 189 3.47 -7.27 7.01
CA GLN A 189 3.35 -7.78 5.65
C GLN A 189 4.38 -7.15 4.70
N GLN A 190 4.59 -5.84 4.81
CA GLN A 190 5.37 -5.06 3.84
C GLN A 190 5.79 -3.70 4.41
N ILE A 191 6.98 -3.25 4.04
CA ILE A 191 7.46 -1.89 4.25
C ILE A 191 7.70 -1.22 2.89
N ASN A 192 6.88 -0.23 2.58
CA ASN A 192 7.07 0.65 1.43
C ASN A 192 8.22 1.62 1.69
N LEU A 193 9.14 1.71 0.73
CA LEU A 193 10.14 2.79 0.71
C LEU A 193 9.63 3.90 -0.18
N ILE A 194 9.62 5.11 0.34
CA ILE A 194 9.29 6.31 -0.44
C ILE A 194 10.24 7.45 -0.10
N GLY A 195 10.00 8.61 -0.70
CA GLY A 195 10.68 9.84 -0.37
C GLY A 195 10.26 10.98 -1.29
N GLY A 196 11.13 11.98 -1.38
CA GLY A 196 11.25 12.75 -2.62
C GLY A 196 11.87 11.87 -3.71
N GLU A 197 13.02 11.25 -3.44
CA GLU A 197 13.65 10.24 -4.30
C GLU A 197 14.50 9.28 -3.45
N ILE A 198 14.15 7.98 -3.49
CA ILE A 198 14.75 6.93 -2.65
C ILE A 198 16.26 6.81 -2.90
N PHE A 199 16.67 6.86 -4.17
CA PHE A 199 18.06 6.67 -4.57
C PHE A 199 19.00 7.80 -4.14
N LEU A 200 18.48 8.90 -3.58
CA LEU A 200 19.28 9.96 -2.96
C LEU A 200 19.65 9.69 -1.50
N HIS A 201 19.07 8.68 -0.86
CA HIS A 201 19.46 8.30 0.50
C HIS A 201 20.74 7.46 0.45
N LYS A 202 21.82 7.89 1.11
CA LYS A 202 23.16 7.26 0.99
C LYS A 202 23.20 5.73 1.18
N ASP A 203 22.37 5.21 2.07
CA ASP A 203 22.35 3.78 2.46
C ASP A 203 21.07 3.07 1.98
N TRP A 204 20.42 3.56 0.91
CA TRP A 204 19.16 2.98 0.39
C TRP A 204 19.30 1.48 0.04
N ASP A 205 20.45 1.07 -0.46
CA ASP A 205 20.76 -0.30 -0.89
C ASP A 205 20.89 -1.23 0.31
N THR A 206 21.55 -0.77 1.38
CA THR A 206 21.66 -1.49 2.65
C THR A 206 20.28 -1.69 3.29
N ILE A 207 19.45 -0.65 3.29
CA ILE A 207 18.08 -0.70 3.84
C ILE A 207 17.22 -1.67 3.02
N LEU A 208 17.27 -1.57 1.69
CA LEU A 208 16.51 -2.46 0.81
C LEU A 208 16.93 -3.92 0.95
N ALA A 209 18.24 -4.20 1.05
CA ALA A 209 18.74 -5.56 1.26
C ALA A 209 18.26 -6.15 2.59
N GLU A 210 18.19 -5.35 3.66
CA GLU A 210 17.65 -5.81 4.95
C GLU A 210 16.16 -6.13 4.87
N LEU A 211 15.38 -5.34 4.13
CA LEU A 211 13.96 -5.63 3.89
C LEU A 211 13.76 -6.95 3.12
N VAL A 212 14.54 -7.16 2.05
CA VAL A 212 14.51 -8.39 1.24
C VAL A 212 14.91 -9.59 2.09
N ARG A 213 15.93 -9.45 2.96
CA ARG A 213 16.37 -10.52 3.87
C ARG A 213 15.26 -10.99 4.83
N HIS A 214 14.37 -10.08 5.23
CA HIS A 214 13.23 -10.36 6.09
C HIS A 214 11.94 -10.70 5.32
N GLY A 215 11.93 -10.59 3.99
CA GLY A 215 10.75 -10.87 3.16
C GLY A 215 9.61 -9.85 3.32
N ILE A 216 9.96 -8.61 3.66
CA ILE A 216 9.03 -7.48 3.88
C ILE A 216 9.37 -6.27 3.00
N GLU A 217 10.04 -6.50 1.87
CA GLU A 217 10.40 -5.49 0.88
C GLU A 217 9.19 -4.82 0.21
N PRO A 218 9.36 -3.60 -0.35
CA PRO A 218 8.28 -2.89 -1.02
C PRO A 218 7.70 -3.68 -2.21
N GLU A 219 6.41 -3.49 -2.48
CA GLU A 219 5.76 -4.02 -3.70
C GLU A 219 6.35 -3.38 -4.97
N PHE A 220 6.73 -2.11 -4.91
CA PHE A 220 7.48 -1.45 -5.96
C PHE A 220 8.36 -0.33 -5.41
N ILE A 221 9.41 0.01 -6.14
CA ILE A 221 10.23 1.20 -5.90
C ILE A 221 9.88 2.22 -6.97
N SER A 222 9.39 3.39 -6.56
CA SER A 222 9.13 4.51 -7.48
C SER A 222 10.36 5.39 -7.61
N THR A 223 10.66 5.83 -8.83
CA THR A 223 11.77 6.73 -9.10
C THR A 223 11.51 7.63 -10.30
N LYS A 224 12.12 8.81 -10.30
CA LYS A 224 12.15 9.73 -11.43
C LYS A 224 13.60 10.13 -11.78
N ILE A 225 14.59 9.31 -11.42
CA ILE A 225 15.99 9.59 -11.77
C ILE A 225 16.50 8.74 -12.94
N PRO A 226 17.44 9.28 -13.75
CA PRO A 226 18.15 8.49 -14.74
C PRO A 226 18.98 7.39 -14.07
N PHE A 227 18.75 6.13 -14.46
CA PHE A 227 19.55 5.02 -13.96
C PHE A 227 21.01 5.11 -14.44
N THR A 228 21.92 4.81 -13.52
CA THR A 228 23.35 4.63 -13.79
C THR A 228 23.73 3.15 -13.66
N ALA A 229 24.87 2.76 -14.24
CA ALA A 229 25.38 1.38 -14.11
C ALA A 229 25.59 0.99 -12.64
N GLU A 230 26.05 1.93 -11.82
CA GLU A 230 26.26 1.75 -10.39
C GLU A 230 24.94 1.54 -9.63
N CYS A 231 23.90 2.32 -9.94
CA CYS A 231 22.57 2.14 -9.33
C CYS A 231 21.99 0.76 -9.64
N LEU A 232 22.06 0.33 -10.92
CA LEU A 232 21.59 -0.99 -11.34
C LEU A 232 22.40 -2.14 -10.71
N ARG A 233 23.72 -1.96 -10.57
CA ARG A 233 24.59 -2.93 -9.89
C ARG A 233 24.19 -3.10 -8.43
N LYS A 234 24.01 -2.00 -7.69
CA LYS A 234 23.55 -2.02 -6.30
C LYS A 234 22.16 -2.63 -6.15
N LEU A 235 21.20 -2.29 -7.02
CA LEU A 235 19.86 -2.88 -7.01
C LEU A 235 19.90 -4.40 -7.18
N LYS A 236 20.73 -4.91 -8.10
CA LYS A 236 20.88 -6.37 -8.27
C LYS A 236 21.47 -7.05 -7.02
N GLN A 237 22.37 -6.37 -6.32
CA GLN A 237 23.00 -6.88 -5.10
C GLN A 237 22.05 -6.98 -3.91
N THR A 238 20.96 -6.21 -3.88
CA THR A 238 19.95 -6.33 -2.82
C THR A 238 19.05 -7.57 -3.00
N HIS A 239 19.13 -8.25 -4.16
CA HIS A 239 18.25 -9.34 -4.55
C HIS A 239 16.75 -8.97 -4.61
N TYR A 240 16.44 -7.67 -4.68
CA TYR A 240 15.08 -7.19 -4.86
C TYR A 240 14.52 -7.64 -6.22
N LYS A 241 13.35 -8.31 -6.19
CA LYS A 241 12.71 -8.92 -7.36
C LYS A 241 11.37 -8.29 -7.74
N ASN A 242 10.87 -7.33 -6.96
CA ASN A 242 9.61 -6.67 -7.26
C ASN A 242 9.82 -5.50 -8.24
N LEU A 243 8.71 -4.87 -8.66
CA LEU A 243 8.73 -3.89 -9.74
C LEU A 243 9.52 -2.63 -9.37
N ILE A 244 10.20 -2.07 -10.37
CA ILE A 244 10.70 -0.70 -10.37
C ILE A 244 9.73 0.13 -11.21
N GLN A 245 9.09 1.13 -10.62
CA GLN A 245 8.23 2.07 -11.33
C GLN A 245 9.02 3.32 -11.69
N VAL A 246 9.26 3.54 -12.98
CA VAL A 246 9.94 4.74 -13.49
C VAL A 246 8.92 5.77 -13.94
N SER A 247 9.00 6.99 -13.40
CA SER A 247 8.09 8.07 -13.74
C SER A 247 8.62 8.86 -14.93
N LEU A 248 7.92 8.84 -16.06
CA LEU A 248 8.29 9.58 -17.27
C LEU A 248 7.04 10.14 -17.94
N ASP A 249 6.92 11.46 -18.02
CA ASP A 249 5.67 12.11 -18.43
C ASP A 249 5.64 12.52 -19.91
N ALA A 250 6.82 12.64 -20.53
CA ALA A 250 7.03 12.99 -21.94
C ALA A 250 8.47 12.60 -22.35
N ILE A 251 8.77 12.67 -23.65
CA ILE A 251 10.15 12.66 -24.18
C ILE A 251 10.57 14.00 -24.77
N ASP A 252 9.73 15.03 -24.63
CA ASP A 252 10.05 16.40 -25.03
C ASP A 252 10.78 17.13 -23.89
N THR A 253 11.98 17.63 -24.18
CA THR A 253 12.82 18.32 -23.19
C THR A 253 12.17 19.60 -22.66
N THR A 254 11.45 20.35 -23.49
CA THR A 254 10.78 21.58 -23.05
C THR A 254 9.69 21.25 -22.03
N ILE A 255 8.87 20.23 -22.32
CA ILE A 255 7.82 19.76 -21.41
C ILE A 255 8.42 19.30 -20.08
N LEU A 256 9.49 18.50 -20.11
CA LEU A 256 10.11 17.98 -18.88
C LEU A 256 10.79 19.09 -18.06
N VAL A 257 11.51 20.02 -18.70
CA VAL A 257 12.13 21.17 -18.02
C VAL A 257 11.06 22.03 -17.34
N GLN A 258 9.96 22.34 -18.03
CA GLN A 258 8.89 23.17 -17.47
C GLN A 258 8.11 22.48 -16.34
N SER A 259 7.79 21.20 -16.50
CA SER A 259 6.95 20.46 -15.54
C SER A 259 7.73 19.94 -14.34
N LEU A 260 9.02 19.61 -14.51
CA LEU A 260 9.86 18.98 -13.48
C LEU A 260 10.97 19.88 -12.92
N SER A 261 11.20 21.06 -13.51
CA SER A 261 12.30 21.98 -13.18
C SER A 261 13.68 21.29 -13.22
N VAL A 262 13.90 20.49 -14.26
CA VAL A 262 15.15 19.74 -14.51
C VAL A 262 16.03 20.45 -15.53
N ASN A 263 17.27 20.00 -15.70
CA ASN A 263 18.17 20.51 -16.74
C ASN A 263 17.83 19.93 -18.13
N ASN A 264 18.43 20.50 -19.19
CA ASN A 264 18.20 20.06 -20.56
C ASN A 264 18.74 18.64 -20.87
N SER A 265 19.72 18.14 -20.10
CA SER A 265 20.27 16.80 -20.32
C SER A 265 19.36 15.68 -19.81
N TYR A 266 18.50 15.99 -18.82
CA TYR A 266 17.65 15.04 -18.13
C TYR A 266 16.89 14.10 -19.07
N THR A 267 16.27 14.61 -20.13
CA THR A 267 15.51 13.79 -21.10
C THR A 267 16.38 12.69 -21.70
N SER A 268 17.55 13.07 -22.23
CA SER A 268 18.48 12.14 -22.86
C SER A 268 19.06 11.13 -21.86
N GLU A 269 19.30 11.58 -20.62
CA GLU A 269 19.80 10.74 -19.55
C GLU A 269 18.74 9.72 -19.09
N MET A 270 17.48 10.14 -18.93
CA MET A 270 16.35 9.27 -18.62
C MET A 270 16.15 8.19 -19.68
N MET A 271 16.16 8.58 -20.96
CA MET A 271 16.02 7.63 -22.06
C MET A 271 17.16 6.60 -22.07
N ARG A 272 18.41 7.05 -21.84
CA ARG A 272 19.57 6.16 -21.70
C ARG A 272 19.43 5.23 -20.50
N GLY A 273 19.05 5.77 -19.34
CA GLY A 273 18.86 5.01 -18.10
C GLY A 273 17.76 3.94 -18.24
N LEU A 274 16.65 4.26 -18.91
CA LEU A 274 15.60 3.29 -19.21
C LEU A 274 16.06 2.16 -20.13
N ARG A 275 16.88 2.46 -21.15
CA ARG A 275 17.48 1.39 -21.99
C ARG A 275 18.40 0.49 -21.18
N MET A 276 19.16 1.05 -20.24
CA MET A 276 20.02 0.26 -19.35
C MET A 276 19.19 -0.61 -18.39
N LEU A 277 18.10 -0.07 -17.85
CA LEU A 277 17.17 -0.82 -17.00
C LEU A 277 16.51 -1.97 -17.79
N ASP A 278 16.04 -1.70 -19.01
CA ASP A 278 15.45 -2.70 -19.92
C ASP A 278 16.40 -3.88 -20.19
N GLN A 279 17.69 -3.60 -20.33
CA GLN A 279 18.74 -4.62 -20.54
C GLN A 279 19.22 -5.29 -19.26
N SER A 280 18.80 -4.80 -18.09
CA SER A 280 19.31 -5.28 -16.80
C SER A 280 18.69 -6.61 -16.35
N GLY A 281 17.50 -6.95 -16.86
CA GLY A 281 16.70 -8.08 -16.39
C GLY A 281 15.93 -7.81 -15.08
N LEU A 282 16.00 -6.59 -14.53
CA LEU A 282 15.14 -6.17 -13.42
C LEU A 282 13.72 -5.88 -13.93
N PRO A 283 12.68 -6.34 -13.25
CA PRO A 283 11.30 -6.07 -13.65
C PRO A 283 10.95 -4.60 -13.41
N TYR A 284 10.36 -3.96 -14.40
CA TYR A 284 10.01 -2.54 -14.31
C TYR A 284 8.76 -2.18 -15.11
N GLN A 285 8.15 -1.07 -14.72
CA GLN A 285 7.02 -0.44 -15.39
C GLN A 285 7.26 1.06 -15.54
N VAL A 286 6.52 1.72 -16.42
CA VAL A 286 6.54 3.17 -16.59
C VAL A 286 5.21 3.76 -16.15
N SER A 287 5.25 4.88 -15.44
CA SER A 287 4.04 5.66 -15.11
C SER A 287 4.18 7.11 -15.54
N SER A 288 3.11 7.66 -16.08
CA SER A 288 3.03 9.05 -16.53
C SER A 288 1.86 9.75 -15.85
N VAL A 289 2.12 10.94 -15.30
CA VAL A 289 1.07 11.80 -14.76
C VAL A 289 0.57 12.71 -15.88
N LEU A 290 -0.74 12.68 -16.15
CA LEU A 290 -1.36 13.55 -17.14
C LEU A 290 -1.67 14.92 -16.52
N THR A 291 -1.02 15.94 -17.07
CA THR A 291 -1.19 17.36 -16.72
C THR A 291 -1.49 18.17 -17.98
N THR A 292 -1.78 19.45 -17.84
CA THR A 292 -1.93 20.38 -18.97
C THR A 292 -0.68 20.46 -19.85
N TYR A 293 0.49 20.05 -19.37
CA TYR A 293 1.74 20.03 -20.14
C TYR A 293 1.85 18.91 -21.18
N ASN A 294 1.23 17.75 -20.95
CA ASN A 294 1.47 16.54 -21.74
C ASN A 294 0.18 15.81 -22.18
N CYS A 295 -0.99 16.31 -21.79
CA CYS A 295 -2.28 15.70 -22.11
C CYS A 295 -2.71 16.04 -23.56
N ASP A 296 -1.92 15.61 -24.54
CA ASP A 296 -2.20 15.76 -25.96
C ASP A 296 -1.77 14.52 -26.77
N PRO A 297 -2.40 14.25 -27.93
CA PRO A 297 -2.13 13.03 -28.70
C PRO A 297 -0.69 12.91 -29.19
N ARG A 298 -0.04 14.03 -29.55
CA ARG A 298 1.31 14.01 -30.13
C ARG A 298 2.33 13.63 -29.07
N THR A 299 2.34 14.33 -27.93
CA THR A 299 3.28 14.07 -26.83
C THR A 299 3.19 12.63 -26.35
N LEU A 300 1.98 12.10 -26.19
CA LEU A 300 1.77 10.72 -25.72
C LEU A 300 2.14 9.68 -26.78
N THR A 301 1.90 9.97 -28.07
CA THR A 301 2.35 9.09 -29.17
C THR A 301 3.87 9.07 -29.25
N ASP A 302 4.53 10.22 -29.09
CA ASP A 302 5.99 10.33 -29.10
C ASP A 302 6.61 9.52 -27.94
N LEU A 303 6.05 9.63 -26.73
CA LEU A 303 6.44 8.79 -25.59
C LEU A 303 6.19 7.31 -25.87
N PHE A 304 5.02 6.95 -26.39
CA PHE A 304 4.69 5.57 -26.77
C PHE A 304 5.72 4.99 -27.75
N ARG A 305 6.09 5.71 -28.82
CA ARG A 305 7.09 5.24 -29.78
C ARG A 305 8.41 4.91 -29.12
N PHE A 306 8.86 5.72 -28.16
CA PHE A 306 10.06 5.43 -27.39
C PHE A 306 9.89 4.18 -26.50
N LEU A 307 8.79 4.09 -25.75
CA LEU A 307 8.51 2.94 -24.88
C LEU A 307 8.41 1.64 -25.69
N SER A 308 7.88 1.69 -26.91
CA SER A 308 7.83 0.57 -27.84
C SER A 308 9.19 0.09 -28.34
N THR A 309 10.28 0.82 -28.06
CA THR A 309 11.65 0.33 -28.31
C THR A 309 12.21 -0.52 -27.16
N LEU A 310 11.54 -0.57 -26.01
CA LEU A 310 11.95 -1.31 -24.83
C LEU A 310 11.33 -2.72 -24.86
N LYS A 311 12.15 -3.75 -24.67
CA LYS A 311 11.74 -5.15 -24.89
C LYS A 311 11.04 -5.77 -23.69
N ASN A 312 11.39 -5.33 -22.49
CA ASN A 312 11.02 -5.96 -21.22
C ASN A 312 10.10 -5.07 -20.36
N LEU A 313 9.53 -4.01 -20.94
CA LEU A 313 8.57 -3.14 -20.26
C LEU A 313 7.33 -3.95 -19.86
N HIS A 314 7.03 -4.04 -18.56
CA HIS A 314 5.87 -4.79 -18.07
C HIS A 314 4.55 -4.10 -18.46
N ASP A 315 4.40 -2.84 -18.06
CA ASP A 315 3.25 -2.02 -18.41
C ASP A 315 3.56 -0.51 -18.40
N TRP A 316 2.70 0.26 -19.07
CA TRP A 316 2.68 1.72 -19.04
C TRP A 316 1.36 2.21 -18.44
N ARG A 317 1.43 2.98 -17.35
CA ARG A 317 0.26 3.49 -16.63
C ARG A 317 0.12 5.00 -16.79
N LEU A 318 -1.05 5.45 -17.23
CA LEU A 318 -1.41 6.86 -17.31
C LEU A 318 -2.43 7.22 -16.24
N THR A 319 -2.06 8.17 -15.38
CA THR A 319 -2.90 8.63 -14.27
C THR A 319 -3.11 10.14 -14.36
N PRO A 320 -4.36 10.63 -14.38
CA PRO A 320 -4.67 12.05 -14.25
C PRO A 320 -4.10 12.63 -12.95
N VAL A 321 -3.60 13.86 -13.04
CA VAL A 321 -3.03 14.58 -11.89
C VAL A 321 -4.03 14.79 -10.75
N SER A 322 -3.69 14.34 -9.55
CA SER A 322 -4.55 14.47 -8.36
C SER A 322 -4.05 15.54 -7.39
N ASN A 323 -4.96 16.34 -6.83
CA ASN A 323 -4.62 17.41 -5.88
C ASN A 323 -3.78 16.94 -4.69
N SER A 324 -2.90 17.83 -4.22
CA SER A 324 -2.01 17.66 -3.08
C SER A 324 -2.40 18.56 -1.90
N THR A 325 -2.03 18.17 -0.68
CA THR A 325 -2.08 19.03 0.52
C THR A 325 -0.87 19.98 0.64
N THR A 326 0.20 19.77 -0.13
CA THR A 326 1.48 20.50 -0.06
C THR A 326 1.59 21.65 -1.07
N THR A 327 0.79 21.60 -2.14
CA THR A 327 0.72 22.64 -3.17
C THR A 327 -0.58 23.40 -3.03
N GLU A 328 -0.53 24.73 -3.10
CA GLU A 328 -1.71 25.57 -2.99
C GLU A 328 -2.68 25.34 -4.15
N TYR A 329 -3.97 25.39 -3.85
CA TYR A 329 -5.03 25.02 -4.79
C TYR A 329 -5.03 25.79 -6.12
N PRO A 330 -4.93 27.14 -6.16
CA PRO A 330 -5.01 27.88 -7.43
C PRO A 330 -3.93 27.46 -8.43
N GLY A 331 -2.69 27.31 -7.98
CA GLY A 331 -1.59 26.86 -8.84
C GLY A 331 -1.71 25.39 -9.26
N PHE A 332 -2.44 24.56 -8.51
CA PHE A 332 -2.67 23.17 -8.86
C PHE A 332 -3.80 23.00 -9.87
N ALA A 333 -4.86 23.82 -9.79
CA ALA A 333 -6.00 23.76 -10.71
C ALA A 333 -5.55 23.94 -12.17
N ASP A 334 -4.60 24.83 -12.42
CA ASP A 334 -4.02 25.10 -13.76
C ASP A 334 -3.27 23.90 -14.36
N LEU A 335 -2.88 22.93 -13.53
CA LEU A 335 -2.20 21.71 -13.98
C LEU A 335 -3.18 20.63 -14.44
N LYS A 336 -4.48 20.74 -14.10
CA LYS A 336 -5.49 19.73 -14.40
C LYS A 336 -6.07 19.94 -15.80
N PRO A 337 -5.90 18.99 -16.74
CA PRO A 337 -6.70 19.00 -17.96
C PRO A 337 -8.18 18.83 -17.61
N SER A 338 -9.10 19.33 -18.44
CA SER A 338 -10.53 19.13 -18.20
C SER A 338 -10.94 17.66 -18.27
N HIS A 339 -12.04 17.29 -17.61
CA HIS A 339 -12.64 15.95 -17.73
C HIS A 339 -12.81 15.52 -19.20
N GLN A 340 -13.34 16.41 -20.04
CA GLN A 340 -13.54 16.15 -21.46
C GLN A 340 -12.20 15.86 -22.17
N LYS A 341 -11.16 16.66 -21.90
CA LYS A 341 -9.84 16.48 -22.52
C LYS A 341 -9.23 15.13 -22.15
N ILE A 342 -9.32 14.71 -20.89
CA ILE A 342 -8.81 13.41 -20.44
C ILE A 342 -9.60 12.27 -21.09
N SER A 343 -10.93 12.38 -21.12
CA SER A 343 -11.80 11.39 -21.76
C SER A 343 -11.47 11.22 -23.25
N ASP A 344 -11.24 12.34 -23.95
CA ASP A 344 -10.83 12.33 -25.36
C ASP A 344 -9.46 11.67 -25.56
N ILE A 345 -8.50 11.97 -24.69
CA ILE A 345 -7.16 11.37 -24.75
C ILE A 345 -7.20 9.89 -24.45
N PHE A 346 -7.94 9.45 -23.44
CA PHE A 346 -8.08 8.04 -23.12
C PHE A 346 -8.77 7.25 -24.24
N ARG A 347 -9.81 7.82 -24.86
CA ARG A 347 -10.40 7.25 -26.07
C ARG A 347 -9.39 7.15 -27.22
N PHE A 348 -8.66 8.24 -27.50
CA PHE A 348 -7.62 8.24 -28.53
C PHE A 348 -6.56 7.15 -28.27
N LEU A 349 -6.05 7.04 -27.04
CA LEU A 349 -5.05 6.02 -26.69
C LEU A 349 -5.63 4.62 -26.87
N GLN A 350 -6.87 4.38 -26.42
CA GLN A 350 -7.54 3.09 -26.53
C GLN A 350 -7.75 2.64 -27.98
N GLU A 351 -8.05 3.58 -28.88
CA GLU A 351 -8.33 3.30 -30.29
C GLU A 351 -7.06 3.24 -31.16
N ALA A 352 -6.09 4.15 -30.95
CA ALA A 352 -4.95 4.34 -31.84
C ALA A 352 -3.62 3.79 -31.29
N VAL A 353 -3.45 3.70 -29.96
CA VAL A 353 -2.17 3.36 -29.33
C VAL A 353 -2.17 1.95 -28.76
N VAL A 354 -3.16 1.62 -27.93
CA VAL A 354 -3.27 0.30 -27.25
C VAL A 354 -3.21 -0.89 -28.22
N PRO A 355 -3.89 -0.88 -29.38
CA PRO A 355 -3.84 -2.01 -30.32
C PRO A 355 -2.45 -2.28 -30.91
N ASN A 356 -1.54 -1.30 -30.86
CA ASN A 356 -0.20 -1.39 -31.42
C ASN A 356 0.89 -1.70 -30.37
N ALA A 357 0.52 -1.88 -29.10
CA ALA A 357 1.47 -2.07 -28.00
C ALA A 357 1.79 -3.55 -27.77
N HIS A 358 3.08 -3.88 -27.59
CA HIS A 358 3.53 -5.22 -27.16
C HIS A 358 3.59 -5.38 -25.62
N PHE A 359 3.21 -4.34 -24.88
CA PHE A 359 3.11 -4.32 -23.43
C PHE A 359 1.73 -3.78 -23.02
N ARG A 360 1.32 -4.03 -21.77
CA ARG A 360 0.02 -3.58 -21.28
C ARG A 360 0.03 -2.07 -21.08
N ILE A 361 -1.01 -1.39 -21.55
CA ILE A 361 -1.26 0.03 -21.23
C ILE A 361 -2.47 0.12 -20.30
N ILE A 362 -2.34 0.87 -19.21
CA ILE A 362 -3.38 1.02 -18.19
C ILE A 362 -3.78 2.49 -18.11
N LEU A 363 -5.03 2.77 -18.46
CA LEU A 363 -5.63 4.09 -18.40
C LEU A 363 -6.44 4.21 -17.11
N ASN A 364 -6.05 5.08 -16.18
CA ASN A 364 -6.75 5.23 -14.91
C ASN A 364 -7.99 6.12 -15.06
N GLN A 365 -9.00 5.60 -15.77
CA GLN A 365 -10.29 6.28 -15.99
C GLN A 365 -10.99 6.61 -14.67
N SER A 366 -10.91 5.72 -13.67
CA SER A 366 -11.56 5.89 -12.37
C SER A 366 -11.13 7.17 -11.62
N ALA A 367 -9.97 7.74 -11.95
CA ALA A 367 -9.49 8.97 -11.35
C ALA A 367 -10.37 10.20 -11.68
N ILE A 368 -11.06 10.20 -12.83
CA ILE A 368 -11.95 11.29 -13.25
C ILE A 368 -13.43 10.99 -13.00
N GLU A 369 -13.77 9.75 -12.63
CA GLU A 369 -15.15 9.31 -12.35
C GLU A 369 -15.53 9.45 -10.87
N LYS A 370 -14.60 9.89 -10.01
CA LYS A 370 -14.83 10.00 -8.57
C LYS A 370 -15.94 11.02 -8.29
N GLN A 371 -16.99 10.53 -7.64
CA GLN A 371 -18.15 11.35 -7.25
C GLN A 371 -18.00 11.89 -5.83
N TYR A 372 -18.57 13.07 -5.60
CA TYR A 372 -18.62 13.76 -4.31
C TYR A 372 -20.07 14.09 -3.98
N TYR A 373 -20.39 14.25 -2.70
CA TYR A 373 -21.76 14.52 -2.22
C TYR A 373 -22.81 13.42 -2.51
N THR A 374 -22.38 12.20 -2.82
CA THR A 374 -23.26 11.10 -3.22
C THR A 374 -23.46 10.07 -2.13
N ASP A 375 -22.52 9.91 -1.20
CA ASP A 375 -22.50 8.78 -0.29
C ASP A 375 -23.40 9.02 0.93
N GLU A 376 -24.23 8.03 1.24
CA GLU A 376 -25.21 8.06 2.33
C GLU A 376 -24.85 7.11 3.46
N GLY A 377 -25.40 7.35 4.66
CA GLY A 377 -25.16 6.50 5.82
C GLY A 377 -23.78 6.70 6.47
N GLY A 378 -23.35 5.71 7.25
CA GLY A 378 -22.02 5.64 7.86
C GLY A 378 -20.88 5.44 6.85
N SER A 379 -19.64 5.72 7.28
CA SER A 379 -18.45 5.71 6.40
C SER A 379 -18.13 4.34 5.79
N MET A 380 -18.65 3.26 6.37
CA MET A 380 -18.58 1.90 5.82
C MET A 380 -19.24 1.77 4.43
N HIS A 381 -20.18 2.64 4.10
CA HIS A 381 -20.88 2.65 2.82
C HIS A 381 -20.27 3.61 1.80
N PHE A 382 -19.21 4.34 2.16
CA PHE A 382 -18.59 5.30 1.25
C PHE A 382 -17.87 4.58 0.11
N ASN A 383 -18.10 5.06 -1.11
CA ASN A 383 -17.54 4.51 -2.33
C ASN A 383 -16.02 4.74 -2.39
N GLY A 384 -15.32 3.83 -3.07
CA GLY A 384 -13.88 3.88 -3.30
C GLY A 384 -13.04 3.10 -2.30
N ALA A 385 -11.73 3.40 -2.28
CA ALA A 385 -10.77 2.69 -1.44
C ALA A 385 -10.99 2.97 0.05
N VAL A 386 -10.78 1.94 0.88
CA VAL A 386 -10.96 2.05 2.33
C VAL A 386 -9.67 2.57 2.98
N CYS A 387 -9.75 3.67 3.73
CA CYS A 387 -8.59 4.38 4.29
C CYS A 387 -7.78 3.54 5.30
N SER A 388 -6.51 3.20 5.03
CA SER A 388 -5.67 2.37 5.93
C SER A 388 -5.12 3.10 7.17
N ALA A 389 -5.22 4.43 7.20
CA ALA A 389 -4.74 5.26 8.30
C ALA A 389 -5.35 4.78 9.62
N LEU A 390 -4.51 4.58 10.63
CA LEU A 390 -4.92 4.13 11.97
C LEU A 390 -5.70 2.81 12.00
N SER A 391 -5.77 2.04 10.91
CA SER A 391 -6.37 0.71 10.90
C SER A 391 -5.32 -0.38 10.72
N SER A 392 -4.45 -0.23 9.72
CA SER A 392 -3.41 -1.23 9.41
C SER A 392 -2.05 -0.63 9.02
N HIS A 393 -1.92 0.69 8.87
CA HIS A 393 -0.76 1.33 8.25
C HIS A 393 -0.15 2.43 9.13
N LEU A 394 1.18 2.40 9.29
CA LEU A 394 2.00 3.49 9.85
C LEU A 394 2.85 4.19 8.78
N PHE A 395 3.08 5.49 8.94
CA PHE A 395 3.98 6.26 8.09
C PHE A 395 5.09 6.91 8.91
N ILE A 396 6.35 6.66 8.58
CA ILE A 396 7.53 7.20 9.27
C ILE A 396 8.21 8.22 8.38
N LEU A 397 8.33 9.45 8.87
CA LEU A 397 8.98 10.59 8.21
C LEU A 397 10.52 10.50 8.32
N PRO A 398 11.27 11.22 7.47
CA PRO A 398 12.73 11.16 7.47
C PRO A 398 13.39 11.61 8.77
N ASP A 399 12.68 12.37 9.62
CA ASP A 399 13.12 12.80 10.94
C ASP A 399 12.67 11.87 12.07
N GLY A 400 12.08 10.72 11.75
CA GLY A 400 11.57 9.73 12.71
C GLY A 400 10.18 10.03 13.25
N LYS A 401 9.58 11.20 12.97
CA LYS A 401 8.19 11.45 13.36
C LYS A 401 7.27 10.46 12.64
N VAL A 402 6.27 9.95 13.36
CA VAL A 402 5.33 8.98 12.81
C VAL A 402 3.98 9.66 12.61
N THR A 403 3.47 9.61 11.39
CA THR A 403 2.16 10.15 10.98
C THR A 403 1.26 9.02 10.45
N ILE A 404 0.01 9.34 10.14
CA ILE A 404 -1.00 8.32 9.76
C ILE A 404 -1.19 8.21 8.24
N CYS A 405 -0.68 9.15 7.45
CA CYS A 405 -0.90 9.22 6.01
C CYS A 405 0.22 10.00 5.31
N GLU A 406 0.62 9.53 4.12
CA GLU A 406 1.63 10.18 3.30
C GLU A 406 1.25 11.58 2.81
N GLN A 407 -0.02 11.99 2.91
CA GLN A 407 -0.45 13.35 2.55
C GLN A 407 -0.73 14.23 3.78
N LEU A 408 -0.42 13.73 4.97
CA LEU A 408 -0.53 14.48 6.23
C LEU A 408 0.85 14.80 6.84
N TYR A 409 1.95 14.28 6.28
CA TYR A 409 3.36 14.56 6.62
C TYR A 409 3.59 15.11 8.05
N TRP A 410 4.20 16.29 8.17
CA TRP A 410 4.53 16.97 9.43
C TRP A 410 3.37 17.75 10.04
N ASN A 411 2.12 17.47 9.67
CA ASN A 411 0.98 18.11 10.33
C ASN A 411 0.91 17.64 11.80
N PRO A 412 1.11 18.54 12.79
CA PRO A 412 1.20 18.17 14.20
C PRO A 412 -0.01 17.38 14.73
N ARG A 413 -1.19 17.61 14.15
CA ARG A 413 -2.43 16.94 14.55
C ARG A 413 -2.42 15.43 14.28
N PHE A 414 -1.64 15.01 13.28
CA PHE A 414 -1.61 13.63 12.83
C PHE A 414 -0.30 12.92 13.16
N ILE A 415 0.59 13.58 13.91
CA ILE A 415 1.77 12.94 14.48
C ILE A 415 1.34 12.11 15.68
N ILE A 416 1.63 10.81 15.62
CA ILE A 416 1.22 9.81 16.62
C ILE A 416 2.40 9.19 17.38
N GLY A 417 3.63 9.62 17.08
CA GLY A 417 4.80 9.14 17.80
C GLY A 417 6.13 9.56 17.19
N ASP A 418 7.21 9.02 17.73
CA ASP A 418 8.59 9.31 17.32
C ASP A 418 9.42 8.02 17.34
N ALA A 419 9.75 7.52 16.15
CA ALA A 419 10.49 6.27 15.94
C ALA A 419 11.97 6.36 16.36
N LYS A 420 12.46 7.55 16.75
CA LYS A 420 13.77 7.68 17.41
C LYS A 420 13.74 7.24 18.87
N LYS A 421 12.57 7.26 19.50
CA LYS A 421 12.41 7.06 20.94
C LYS A 421 11.71 5.75 21.28
N SER A 422 10.74 5.39 20.45
CA SER A 422 9.81 4.30 20.74
C SER A 422 9.82 3.26 19.62
N GLY A 423 9.44 2.03 19.98
CA GLY A 423 9.27 0.94 19.01
C GLY A 423 7.94 1.02 18.26
N LEU A 424 7.80 0.23 17.19
CA LEU A 424 6.60 0.25 16.33
C LEU A 424 5.30 -0.05 17.08
N LYS A 425 5.31 -1.06 17.96
CA LYS A 425 4.13 -1.46 18.75
C LYS A 425 3.74 -0.40 19.77
N GLU A 426 4.73 0.24 20.39
CA GLU A 426 4.52 1.32 21.36
C GLU A 426 3.89 2.55 20.69
N ILE A 427 4.41 2.94 19.53
CA ILE A 427 3.85 4.06 18.74
C ILE A 427 2.43 3.73 18.27
N TRP A 428 2.18 2.48 17.85
CA TRP A 428 0.83 2.07 17.48
C TRP A 428 -0.15 2.17 18.66
N GLN A 429 0.31 1.93 19.88
CA GLN A 429 -0.50 2.00 21.10
C GLN A 429 -0.38 3.34 21.84
N SER A 430 0.17 4.37 21.20
CA SER A 430 0.37 5.66 21.84
C SER A 430 -0.96 6.34 22.17
N PRO A 431 -1.00 7.20 23.22
CA PRO A 431 -2.18 8.02 23.52
C PRO A 431 -2.65 8.83 22.32
N GLU A 432 -1.72 9.36 21.51
CA GLU A 432 -2.02 10.14 20.30
C GLU A 432 -2.70 9.28 19.23
N ALA A 433 -2.20 8.07 18.97
CA ALA A 433 -2.81 7.14 18.02
C ALA A 433 -4.21 6.73 18.50
N LEU A 434 -4.33 6.33 19.77
CA LEU A 434 -5.60 5.90 20.37
C LEU A 434 -6.62 7.03 20.43
N HIS A 435 -6.19 8.28 20.67
CA HIS A 435 -7.07 9.43 20.64
C HIS A 435 -7.66 9.67 19.24
N LEU A 436 -6.83 9.64 18.19
CA LEU A 436 -7.32 9.80 16.81
C LEU A 436 -8.25 8.65 16.36
N CYS A 437 -8.06 7.44 16.89
CA CYS A 437 -8.97 6.31 16.65
C CYS A 437 -10.32 6.45 17.35
N ASN A 438 -10.36 7.13 18.50
CA ASN A 438 -11.52 7.20 19.39
C ASN A 438 -12.03 8.64 19.54
N LEU A 439 -11.99 9.41 18.45
CA LEU A 439 -12.48 10.79 18.46
C LEU A 439 -13.95 10.82 18.85
N SER A 440 -14.27 11.71 19.78
CA SER A 440 -15.61 11.97 20.26
C SER A 440 -16.17 13.26 19.67
N ARG A 441 -17.47 13.50 19.84
CA ARG A 441 -18.12 14.76 19.45
C ARG A 441 -17.50 16.00 20.14
N LYS A 442 -16.82 15.83 21.28
CA LYS A 442 -16.17 16.94 22.00
C LYS A 442 -14.90 17.41 21.29
N ASP A 443 -14.23 16.52 20.57
CA ASP A 443 -12.99 16.78 19.86
C ASP A 443 -13.22 17.55 18.55
N LEU A 444 -14.45 17.54 18.05
CA LEU A 444 -14.82 18.26 16.84
C LEU A 444 -15.09 19.74 17.11
N SER A 445 -14.73 20.59 16.15
CA SER A 445 -15.08 22.00 16.09
C SER A 445 -16.60 22.20 16.11
N ARG A 446 -17.04 23.38 16.55
CA ARG A 446 -18.47 23.73 16.55
C ARG A 446 -19.03 23.85 15.12
N GLN A 447 -18.16 24.14 14.16
CA GLN A 447 -18.48 24.36 12.77
C GLN A 447 -18.63 23.04 11.98
N SER A 448 -18.04 21.94 12.46
CA SER A 448 -18.18 20.64 11.80
C SER A 448 -19.59 20.09 11.92
N LYS A 449 -20.23 19.86 10.77
CA LYS A 449 -21.53 19.17 10.68
C LYS A 449 -21.51 17.75 11.27
N CYS A 450 -20.34 17.10 11.34
CA CYS A 450 -20.21 15.78 11.95
C CYS A 450 -20.56 15.80 13.43
N LYS A 451 -20.33 16.92 14.14
CA LYS A 451 -20.52 17.02 15.59
C LYS A 451 -21.94 16.70 16.06
N ALA A 452 -22.95 17.08 15.27
CA ALA A 452 -24.36 16.83 15.54
C ALA A 452 -24.98 15.76 14.61
N CYS A 453 -24.17 15.09 13.79
CA CYS A 453 -24.67 14.12 12.81
C CYS A 453 -25.17 12.84 13.49
N THR A 454 -26.25 12.26 12.94
CA THR A 454 -26.82 10.98 13.38
C THR A 454 -25.89 9.79 13.07
N TYR A 455 -25.15 9.85 11.96
CA TYR A 455 -24.19 8.81 11.53
C TYR A 455 -22.79 8.95 12.16
N PHE A 456 -22.64 9.75 13.22
CA PHE A 456 -21.31 10.01 13.82
C PHE A 456 -20.61 8.71 14.23
N GLU A 457 -21.26 7.85 15.01
CA GLU A 457 -20.62 6.61 15.49
C GLU A 457 -20.23 5.70 14.31
N GLU A 458 -21.16 5.44 13.38
CA GLU A 458 -20.88 4.62 12.20
C GLU A 458 -19.73 5.18 11.33
N CYS A 459 -19.59 6.51 11.27
CA CYS A 459 -18.52 7.16 10.52
C CYS A 459 -17.16 7.06 11.20
N PHE A 460 -17.12 7.31 12.51
CA PHE A 460 -15.87 7.43 13.27
C PHE A 460 -15.36 6.07 13.77
N GLU A 461 -16.24 5.13 14.14
CA GLU A 461 -15.86 3.76 14.52
C GLU A 461 -15.29 2.96 13.33
N TYR A 462 -15.93 3.05 12.15
CA TYR A 462 -15.43 2.37 10.95
C TYR A 462 -14.21 3.08 10.33
N GLY A 463 -14.15 4.41 10.47
CA GLY A 463 -12.97 5.21 10.13
C GLY A 463 -12.63 5.28 8.63
N ASN A 464 -13.59 5.04 7.73
CA ASN A 464 -13.37 5.18 6.28
C ASN A 464 -13.58 6.63 5.80
N ARG A 465 -12.90 7.56 6.48
CA ARG A 465 -12.88 8.99 6.17
C ARG A 465 -11.47 9.39 5.75
N CYS A 466 -11.34 10.12 4.64
CA CYS A 466 -10.05 10.57 4.13
C CYS A 466 -9.74 11.98 4.66
N TRP A 467 -8.99 12.07 5.76
CA TRP A 467 -8.55 13.36 6.32
C TRP A 467 -7.77 14.22 5.32
N SER A 468 -6.99 13.58 4.43
CA SER A 468 -6.31 14.27 3.34
C SER A 468 -7.31 14.97 2.41
N ASP A 469 -8.36 14.29 1.97
CA ASP A 469 -9.37 14.86 1.08
C ASP A 469 -10.20 15.95 1.79
N ILE A 470 -10.50 15.77 3.08
CA ILE A 470 -11.14 16.79 3.92
C ILE A 470 -10.29 18.07 3.95
N ILE A 471 -8.99 17.94 4.22
CA ILE A 471 -8.08 19.09 4.26
C ILE A 471 -7.91 19.74 2.90
N LYS A 472 -7.84 18.95 1.82
CA LYS A 472 -7.82 19.49 0.45
C LYS A 472 -9.08 20.30 0.17
N ALA A 473 -10.25 19.78 0.52
CA ALA A 473 -11.56 20.39 0.28
C ALA A 473 -11.75 21.71 1.01
N TYR A 474 -11.44 21.71 2.31
CA TYR A 474 -11.91 22.73 3.24
C TYR A 474 -10.79 23.53 3.92
N GLY A 475 -9.55 23.07 3.83
CA GLY A 475 -8.38 23.65 4.47
C GLY A 475 -7.92 22.92 5.74
N LYS A 476 -6.70 23.22 6.18
CA LYS A 476 -6.00 22.52 7.29
C LYS A 476 -6.76 22.57 8.62
N GLU A 477 -7.43 23.67 8.90
CA GLU A 477 -8.19 23.86 10.14
C GLU A 477 -9.54 23.10 10.15
N CYS A 478 -10.02 22.68 8.99
CA CYS A 478 -11.31 22.00 8.81
C CYS A 478 -11.15 20.47 8.75
N TRP A 479 -10.09 19.91 9.33
CA TRP A 479 -9.74 18.49 9.31
C TRP A 479 -10.86 17.56 9.82
N ASP A 480 -11.78 18.10 10.61
CA ASP A 480 -12.90 17.41 11.24
C ASP A 480 -14.22 17.54 10.46
N TYR A 481 -14.22 18.20 9.31
CA TYR A 481 -15.41 18.33 8.45
C TYR A 481 -15.82 16.97 7.87
N PRO A 482 -17.06 16.85 7.36
CA PRO A 482 -17.48 15.64 6.63
C PRO A 482 -16.50 15.33 5.49
N ASP A 483 -16.29 14.04 5.23
CA ASP A 483 -15.57 13.59 4.03
C ASP A 483 -16.30 14.14 2.79
N PRO A 484 -15.60 14.70 1.78
CA PRO A 484 -16.25 15.26 0.59
C PRO A 484 -17.14 14.28 -0.19
N ARG A 485 -16.95 12.96 -0.01
CA ARG A 485 -17.86 11.94 -0.57
C ARG A 485 -19.25 11.96 0.07
N CYS A 486 -19.36 12.36 1.33
CA CYS A 486 -20.60 12.36 2.11
C CYS A 486 -21.64 13.32 1.53
N ARG A 487 -22.88 12.85 1.35
CA ARG A 487 -24.03 13.67 0.91
C ARG A 487 -24.33 14.87 1.82
N LEU A 488 -23.93 14.81 3.09
CA LEU A 488 -24.13 15.91 4.06
C LEU A 488 -22.96 16.91 4.09
N ALA A 489 -21.91 16.68 3.31
CA ALA A 489 -20.73 17.54 3.28
C ALA A 489 -21.08 18.95 2.80
N PRO A 490 -20.47 20.00 3.39
CA PRO A 490 -20.65 21.36 2.88
C PRO A 490 -19.96 21.53 1.52
N GLU A 491 -20.31 22.60 0.81
CA GLU A 491 -19.65 22.95 -0.44
C GLU A 491 -18.13 23.07 -0.25
N MET A 492 -17.37 22.43 -1.14
CA MET A 492 -15.91 22.42 -1.10
C MET A 492 -15.39 23.82 -1.40
N LYS A 493 -14.50 24.33 -0.54
CA LYS A 493 -13.80 25.59 -0.81
C LYS A 493 -12.83 25.44 -1.99
N ASN A 494 -12.20 24.28 -2.09
CA ASN A 494 -11.27 23.91 -3.15
C ASN A 494 -11.85 22.72 -3.92
N ARG A 495 -12.28 22.94 -5.17
CA ARG A 495 -12.88 21.92 -6.05
C ARG A 495 -11.78 21.04 -6.67
N PHE A 496 -11.54 19.85 -6.12
CA PHE A 496 -10.53 18.92 -6.65
C PHE A 496 -11.11 17.74 -7.44
N ASP A 497 -12.41 17.79 -7.72
CA ASP A 497 -13.09 17.04 -8.78
C ASP A 497 -12.57 17.41 -10.19
N TYR A 498 -12.96 16.62 -11.18
CA TYR A 498 -12.59 16.78 -12.59
C TYR A 498 -13.76 17.25 -13.44
#